data_AF-A0A380Q121-F1
#
_entry.id   AF-A0A380Q121-F1
#
_cell.length_a   1.000
_cell.length_b   1.000
_cell.length_c   1.000
_cell.angle_alpha   90.00
_cell.angle_beta   90.00
_cell.angle_gamma   90.00
#
_symmetry.space_group_name_H-M   'P 1'
#
loop_
_entity.id
_entity.type
_entity.pdbx_description
1 polymer ?
#
loop_
_entity_poly.entity_id
_entity_poly.type
_entity_poly.pdbx_seq_one_letter_code
_entity_poly.pdbx_strand_id
1 'polypeptide(L)'
;MTKVNSALSYDKDAVGIGRKGTINKPFILNAPFWTVDTLFYVIPNKYISLYFLFILFQQIKWNKLDESTGVPSLSKENIKVVNIKLPSKSEMIKISKFIFLLDKKIELHQSKLEALKKIKSIYLRYLFPEKG
;
A
#
# COMPACT_ATOMS: atom_id res chain seq x y z
N MET A 1 -22.06 -13.56 6.50
CA MET A 1 -21.60 -14.52 5.47
C MET A 1 -21.02 -15.71 6.21
N THR A 2 -21.64 -16.89 6.13
CA THR A 2 -21.48 -18.02 7.07
C THR A 2 -20.59 -19.16 6.56
N LYS A 3 -19.77 -18.93 5.52
CA LYS A 3 -18.86 -19.96 4.99
C LYS A 3 -17.45 -19.39 4.79
N VAL A 4 -16.48 -20.03 5.43
CA VAL A 4 -15.04 -19.70 5.39
C VAL A 4 -14.34 -20.36 4.19
N ASN A 5 -15.07 -21.13 3.39
CA ASN A 5 -14.51 -21.95 2.32
C ASN A 5 -14.21 -21.20 1.01
N SER A 6 -14.59 -19.92 0.92
CA SER A 6 -14.33 -19.07 -0.25
C SER A 6 -13.66 -17.76 0.17
N ALA A 7 -12.69 -17.30 -0.63
CA ALA A 7 -12.03 -16.02 -0.39
C ALA A 7 -13.02 -14.87 -0.56
N LEU A 8 -12.79 -13.77 0.17
CA LEU A 8 -13.60 -12.55 0.06
C LEU A 8 -13.26 -11.77 -1.22
N SER A 9 -12.05 -11.97 -1.72
CA SER A 9 -11.57 -11.47 -3.01
C SER A 9 -10.51 -12.44 -3.53
N TYR A 10 -10.52 -12.69 -4.83
CA TYR A 10 -9.55 -13.57 -5.50
C TYR A 10 -8.55 -12.80 -6.37
N ASP A 11 -8.92 -11.60 -6.81
CA ASP A 11 -8.21 -10.80 -7.81
C ASP A 11 -7.84 -9.39 -7.32
N LYS A 12 -8.49 -8.91 -6.25
CA LYS A 12 -8.31 -7.54 -5.75
C LYS A 12 -7.79 -7.51 -4.33
N ASP A 13 -6.70 -6.82 -4.13
CA ASP A 13 -6.16 -6.51 -2.81
C ASP A 13 -7.06 -5.53 -2.05
N ALA A 14 -6.92 -5.51 -0.73
CA ALA A 14 -7.69 -4.64 0.15
C ALA A 14 -6.83 -4.02 1.26
N VAL A 15 -7.36 -2.98 1.90
CA VAL A 15 -6.82 -2.48 3.17
C VAL A 15 -7.60 -3.13 4.31
N GLY A 16 -6.89 -3.81 5.20
CA GLY A 16 -7.42 -4.40 6.43
C GLY A 16 -7.26 -3.47 7.63
N ILE A 17 -8.21 -3.50 8.56
CA ILE A 17 -8.13 -2.83 9.85
C ILE A 17 -8.82 -3.67 10.94
N GLY A 18 -8.17 -3.81 12.09
CA GLY A 18 -8.72 -4.59 13.19
C GLY A 18 -10.01 -3.99 13.72
N ARG A 19 -11.00 -4.85 13.96
CA ARG A 19 -12.28 -4.50 14.60
C ARG A 19 -12.19 -4.53 16.11
N LYS A 20 -11.45 -5.49 16.69
CA LYS A 20 -11.25 -5.64 18.14
C LYS A 20 -9.78 -5.83 18.49
N GLY A 21 -9.36 -5.30 19.63
CA GLY A 21 -7.97 -5.33 20.10
C GLY A 21 -7.11 -4.29 19.39
N THR A 22 -6.49 -4.67 18.26
CA THR A 22 -5.60 -3.76 17.53
C THR A 22 -6.36 -3.00 16.44
N ILE A 23 -6.91 -1.85 16.81
CA ILE A 23 -7.77 -1.06 15.91
C ILE A 23 -7.04 0.05 15.12
N ASN A 24 -5.77 0.34 15.43
CA ASN A 24 -5.03 1.47 14.87
C ASN A 24 -3.76 1.06 14.09
N LYS A 25 -3.74 -0.17 13.57
CA LYS A 25 -2.67 -0.69 12.72
C LYS A 25 -3.29 -1.24 11.43
N PRO A 26 -3.61 -0.37 10.44
CA PRO A 26 -4.07 -0.85 9.15
C PRO A 26 -2.94 -1.60 8.42
N PHE A 27 -3.29 -2.49 7.50
CA PHE A 27 -2.34 -3.26 6.70
C PHE A 27 -2.93 -3.64 5.34
N ILE A 28 -2.08 -4.06 4.40
CA ILE A 28 -2.51 -4.51 3.07
C ILE A 28 -2.83 -6.02 3.13
N LEU A 29 -3.96 -6.38 2.56
CA LEU A 29 -4.42 -7.74 2.32
C LEU A 29 -4.23 -8.06 0.83
N ASN A 30 -3.33 -8.99 0.52
CA ASN A 30 -3.11 -9.43 -0.85
C ASN A 30 -4.12 -10.53 -1.23
N ALA A 31 -4.70 -10.46 -2.41
CA ALA A 31 -5.59 -11.48 -2.91
C ALA A 31 -4.84 -12.79 -3.26
N PRO A 32 -5.47 -13.97 -3.10
CA PRO A 32 -6.76 -14.17 -2.45
C PRO A 32 -6.67 -13.98 -0.92
N PHE A 33 -7.69 -13.39 -0.30
CA PHE A 33 -7.72 -13.21 1.15
C PHE A 33 -9.05 -13.59 1.80
N TRP A 34 -8.95 -13.94 3.08
CA TRP A 34 -10.06 -14.21 3.99
C TRP A 34 -9.94 -13.29 5.20
N THR A 35 -11.06 -13.02 5.86
CA THR A 35 -11.05 -12.31 7.14
C THR A 35 -11.82 -13.12 8.17
N VAL A 36 -11.46 -12.92 9.43
CA VAL A 36 -12.23 -13.35 10.59
C VAL A 36 -13.16 -12.22 11.06
N ASP A 37 -14.03 -12.49 12.03
CA ASP A 37 -15.02 -11.55 12.56
C ASP A 37 -14.40 -10.34 13.30
N THR A 38 -13.12 -10.42 13.65
CA THR A 38 -12.30 -9.38 14.30
C THR A 38 -11.54 -8.48 13.32
N LEU A 39 -11.74 -8.62 12.01
CA LEU A 39 -11.06 -7.84 10.98
C LEU A 39 -12.05 -7.25 9.97
N PHE A 40 -11.95 -5.95 9.74
CA PHE A 40 -12.61 -5.28 8.62
C PHE A 40 -11.66 -5.10 7.45
N TYR A 41 -12.21 -4.98 6.24
CA TYR A 41 -11.46 -4.72 5.03
C TYR A 41 -12.20 -3.72 4.13
N VAL A 42 -11.44 -3.03 3.28
CA VAL A 42 -11.95 -2.14 2.23
C VAL A 42 -11.19 -2.39 0.95
N ILE A 43 -11.92 -2.76 -0.11
CA ILE A 43 -11.38 -2.85 -1.47
C ILE A 43 -11.45 -1.44 -2.09
N PRO A 44 -10.34 -0.89 -2.61
CA PRO A 44 -10.36 0.42 -3.25
C PRO A 44 -11.26 0.43 -4.49
N ASN A 45 -11.88 1.57 -4.76
CA ASN A 45 -12.64 1.78 -5.99
C ASN A 45 -11.69 2.15 -7.16
N LYS A 46 -12.23 2.24 -8.39
CA LYS A 46 -11.44 2.51 -9.61
C LYS A 46 -10.69 3.86 -9.64
N TYR A 47 -11.02 4.80 -8.76
CA TYR A 47 -10.43 6.14 -8.74
C TYR A 47 -9.32 6.31 -7.69
N ILE A 48 -9.23 5.38 -6.73
CA ILE A 48 -8.30 5.45 -5.61
C ILE A 48 -7.38 4.24 -5.69
N SER A 49 -6.07 4.45 -5.65
CA SER A 49 -5.13 3.33 -5.57
C SER A 49 -5.13 2.70 -4.18
N LEU A 50 -4.84 1.39 -4.12
CA LEU A 50 -4.70 0.65 -2.86
C LEU A 50 -3.73 1.35 -1.89
N TYR A 51 -2.55 1.73 -2.38
CA TYR A 51 -1.53 2.39 -1.55
C TYR A 51 -1.99 3.77 -1.05
N PHE A 52 -2.70 4.54 -1.87
CA PHE A 52 -3.24 5.82 -1.42
C PHE A 52 -4.26 5.61 -0.30
N LEU A 53 -5.19 4.66 -0.48
CA LEU A 53 -6.15 4.30 0.56
C LEU A 53 -5.45 3.82 1.84
N PHE A 54 -4.41 3.01 1.72
CA PHE A 54 -3.62 2.53 2.84
C PHE A 54 -2.94 3.67 3.61
N ILE A 55 -2.37 4.65 2.91
CA ILE A 55 -1.77 5.85 3.53
C ILE A 55 -2.85 6.66 4.25
N LEU A 56 -4.02 6.87 3.64
CA LEU A 56 -5.14 7.55 4.29
C LEU A 56 -5.55 6.83 5.58
N PHE A 57 -5.64 5.51 5.56
CA PHE A 57 -5.94 4.70 6.73
C PHE A 57 -4.89 4.87 7.83
N GLN A 58 -3.60 4.96 7.50
CA GLN A 58 -2.55 5.20 8.49
C GLN A 58 -2.61 6.60 9.13
N GLN A 59 -3.16 7.60 8.45
CA GLN A 59 -3.27 8.96 8.97
C GLN A 59 -4.46 9.17 9.90
N ILE A 60 -5.47 8.30 9.85
CA ILE A 60 -6.65 8.39 10.71
C ILE A 60 -6.28 7.99 12.14
N LYS A 61 -6.72 8.78 13.11
CA LYS A 61 -6.54 8.49 14.55
C LYS A 61 -7.63 7.53 15.03
N TRP A 62 -7.56 6.26 14.65
CA TRP A 62 -8.61 5.26 14.92
C TRP A 62 -8.94 5.08 16.40
N ASN A 63 -7.96 5.25 17.29
CA ASN A 63 -8.19 5.20 18.74
C ASN A 63 -9.19 6.24 19.26
N LYS A 64 -9.43 7.34 18.53
CA LYS A 64 -10.47 8.33 18.90
C LYS A 64 -11.88 7.84 18.60
N LEU A 65 -12.01 6.78 17.83
CA LEU A 65 -13.26 6.16 17.41
C LEU A 65 -13.49 4.83 18.14
N ASP A 66 -12.70 4.57 19.20
CA ASP A 66 -12.89 3.42 20.07
C ASP A 66 -14.22 3.55 20.82
N GLU A 67 -15.03 2.48 20.79
CA GLU A 67 -16.32 2.42 21.48
C GLU A 67 -16.24 1.63 22.80
N SER A 68 -15.07 1.12 23.17
CA SER A 68 -14.90 0.22 24.30
C SER A 68 -13.96 0.79 25.35
N THR A 69 -14.23 0.47 26.62
CA THR A 69 -13.40 0.90 27.77
C THR A 69 -12.31 -0.10 28.13
N GLY A 70 -12.41 -1.35 27.66
CA GLY A 70 -11.46 -2.44 27.93
C GLY A 70 -10.65 -2.82 26.70
N VAL A 71 -11.19 -3.70 25.87
CA VAL A 71 -10.56 -4.11 24.60
C VAL A 71 -10.99 -3.13 23.52
N PRO A 72 -10.05 -2.39 22.89
CA PRO A 72 -10.42 -1.40 21.87
C PRO A 72 -11.25 -2.02 20.75
N SER A 73 -12.29 -1.32 20.33
CA SER A 73 -13.24 -1.83 19.34
C SER A 73 -13.70 -0.73 18.39
N LEU A 74 -13.71 -1.05 17.09
CA LEU A 74 -14.31 -0.24 16.04
C LEU A 74 -15.61 -0.87 15.58
N SER A 75 -16.64 -0.04 15.38
CA SER A 75 -17.83 -0.43 14.62
C SER A 75 -17.69 -0.06 13.14
N LYS A 76 -18.52 -0.70 12.31
CA LYS A 76 -18.66 -0.31 10.90
C LYS A 76 -19.16 1.13 10.77
N GLU A 77 -19.98 1.59 11.72
CA GLU A 77 -20.59 2.91 11.67
C GLU A 77 -19.59 4.02 12.02
N ASN A 78 -18.70 3.77 12.98
CA ASN A 78 -17.59 4.67 13.26
C ASN A 78 -16.62 4.82 12.09
N ILE A 79 -16.41 3.76 11.30
CA ILE A 79 -15.59 3.84 10.09
C ILE A 79 -16.28 4.67 9.00
N LYS A 80 -17.61 4.57 8.85
CA LYS A 80 -18.37 5.31 7.83
C LYS A 80 -18.41 6.82 8.08
N VAL A 81 -18.36 7.26 9.33
CA VAL A 81 -18.38 8.70 9.68
C VAL A 81 -17.01 9.37 9.56
N VAL A 82 -15.96 8.62 9.22
CA VAL A 82 -14.63 9.19 9.01
C VAL A 82 -14.66 10.10 7.78
N ASN A 83 -14.62 11.40 8.03
CA ASN A 83 -14.48 12.40 6.99
C ASN A 83 -13.02 12.64 6.65
N ILE A 84 -12.64 12.28 5.42
CA ILE A 84 -11.30 12.49 4.88
C ILE A 84 -11.39 13.58 3.81
N LYS A 85 -10.52 14.58 3.91
CA LYS A 85 -10.36 15.55 2.82
C LYS A 85 -9.55 14.90 1.71
N LEU A 86 -10.20 14.66 0.57
CA LEU A 86 -9.50 14.24 -0.64
C LEU A 86 -9.01 15.49 -1.39
N PRO A 87 -7.80 15.44 -1.97
CA PRO A 87 -7.33 16.52 -2.83
C PRO A 87 -8.25 16.70 -4.03
N SER A 88 -8.24 17.88 -4.64
CA SER A 88 -9.01 18.12 -5.85
C SER A 88 -8.50 17.23 -7.00
N LYS A 89 -9.34 16.94 -8.00
CA LYS A 89 -8.91 16.19 -9.20
C LYS A 89 -7.69 16.83 -9.87
N SER A 90 -7.63 18.17 -9.89
CA SER A 90 -6.50 18.93 -10.45
C SER A 90 -5.21 18.69 -9.65
N GLU A 91 -5.27 18.74 -8.32
CA GLU A 91 -4.13 18.43 -7.46
C GLU A 91 -3.69 16.97 -7.60
N MET A 92 -4.64 16.01 -7.61
CA MET A 92 -4.31 14.61 -7.82
C MET A 92 -3.55 14.42 -9.13
N ILE A 93 -4.00 15.02 -10.23
CA ILE A 93 -3.29 14.94 -11.52
C ILE A 93 -1.87 15.52 -11.42
N LYS A 94 -1.69 16.67 -10.76
CA LYS A 94 -0.37 17.29 -10.58
C LYS A 94 0.55 16.40 -9.75
N ILE A 95 0.07 15.87 -8.63
CA ILE A 95 0.82 14.97 -7.74
C ILE A 95 1.18 13.68 -8.48
N SER A 96 0.21 13.06 -9.17
CA SER A 96 0.45 11.83 -9.94
C SER A 96 1.48 12.05 -11.05
N LYS A 97 1.43 13.19 -11.77
CA LYS A 97 2.44 13.53 -12.77
C LYS A 97 3.82 13.68 -12.16
N PHE A 98 3.92 14.35 -11.01
CA PHE A 98 5.19 14.53 -10.31
C PHE A 98 5.80 13.19 -9.88
N ILE A 99 5.01 12.31 -9.27
CA ILE A 99 5.46 10.98 -8.85
C ILE A 99 5.88 10.15 -10.07
N PHE A 100 5.10 10.18 -11.15
CA PHE A 100 5.46 9.49 -12.39
C PHE A 100 6.81 9.95 -12.97
N LEU A 101 7.10 11.25 -12.91
CA LEU A 101 8.40 11.78 -13.33
C LEU A 101 9.55 11.30 -12.44
N LEU A 102 9.32 11.17 -11.13
CA LEU A 102 10.31 10.59 -10.21
C LEU A 102 10.58 9.12 -10.54
N ASP A 103 9.55 8.32 -10.78
CA ASP A 103 9.70 6.91 -11.17
C ASP A 103 10.51 6.78 -12.46
N LYS A 104 10.22 7.63 -13.47
CA LYS A 104 11.00 7.66 -14.72
C LYS A 104 12.45 8.06 -14.51
N LYS A 105 12.72 8.97 -13.57
CA LYS A 105 14.09 9.36 -13.22
C LYS A 105 14.82 8.23 -12.51
N ILE A 106 14.16 7.50 -11.61
CA ILE A 106 14.72 6.33 -10.93
C ILE A 106 15.06 5.24 -11.96
N GLU A 107 14.13 4.91 -12.85
CA GLU A 107 14.31 3.92 -13.92
C GLU A 107 15.53 4.29 -14.80
N LEU A 108 15.65 5.55 -15.20
CA LEU A 108 16.79 6.06 -15.97
C LEU A 108 18.12 5.87 -15.22
N HIS A 109 18.17 6.22 -13.93
CA HIS A 109 19.39 6.08 -13.13
C HIS A 109 19.75 4.61 -12.89
N GLN A 110 18.78 3.72 -12.72
CA GLN A 110 19.01 2.28 -12.61
C GLN A 110 19.60 1.71 -13.90
N SER A 111 19.04 2.07 -15.06
CA SER A 111 19.58 1.66 -16.36
C SER A 111 21.02 2.16 -16.57
N LYS A 112 21.30 3.43 -16.23
CA LYS A 112 22.67 3.99 -16.27
C LYS A 112 23.62 3.25 -15.34
N LEU A 113 23.18 2.91 -14.12
CA LEU A 113 23.99 2.17 -13.16
C LEU A 113 24.38 0.79 -13.70
N GLU A 114 23.43 0.05 -14.28
CA GLU A 114 23.69 -1.26 -14.86
C GLU A 114 24.64 -1.18 -16.07
N ALA A 115 24.47 -0.18 -16.93
CA ALA A 115 25.41 0.07 -18.03
C ALA A 115 26.83 0.33 -17.52
N LEU A 116 26.99 1.19 -16.50
CA LEU A 116 28.29 1.51 -15.92
C LEU A 116 28.94 0.30 -15.24
N LYS A 117 28.17 -0.55 -14.55
CA LYS A 117 28.66 -1.81 -13.97
C LYS A 117 29.22 -2.72 -15.06
N LYS A 118 28.51 -2.86 -16.19
CA LYS A 118 28.97 -3.67 -17.33
C LYS A 118 30.26 -3.12 -17.93
N ILE A 119 30.32 -1.81 -18.16
CA ILE A 119 31.50 -1.12 -18.67
C ILE A 119 32.70 -1.33 -17.73
N LYS A 120 32.52 -1.13 -16.42
CA LYS A 120 33.56 -1.36 -15.41
C LYS A 120 34.08 -2.80 -15.46
N SER A 121 33.19 -3.80 -15.56
CA SER A 121 33.59 -5.22 -15.64
C SER A 121 34.44 -5.50 -16.89
N ILE A 122 34.06 -4.94 -18.04
CA ILE A 122 34.81 -5.07 -19.29
C ILE A 122 36.21 -4.46 -19.14
N TYR A 123 36.30 -3.20 -18.67
CA TYR A 123 37.59 -2.55 -18.50
C TYR A 123 38.51 -3.28 -17.51
N LEU A 124 37.97 -3.80 -16.39
CA LEU A 124 38.77 -4.58 -15.45
C LEU A 124 39.35 -5.84 -16.09
N ARG A 125 38.58 -6.54 -16.93
CA ARG A 125 39.08 -7.70 -17.68
C ARG A 125 40.17 -7.34 -18.68
N TYR A 126 40.05 -6.18 -19.34
CA TYR A 126 41.07 -5.70 -20.26
C TYR A 126 42.35 -5.24 -19.57
N LEU A 127 42.23 -4.52 -18.44
CA LEU A 127 43.36 -3.97 -17.71
C LEU A 127 44.11 -5.02 -16.87
N PHE A 128 43.39 -6.05 -16.42
CA PHE A 128 43.95 -7.16 -15.63
C PHE A 128 43.59 -8.51 -16.28
N PRO A 129 44.15 -8.84 -17.45
CA PRO A 129 43.96 -10.15 -18.05
C PRO A 129 44.60 -11.23 -17.16
N GLU A 130 43.94 -12.37 -17.03
CA GLU A 130 44.52 -13.51 -16.32
C GLU A 130 45.84 -13.90 -17.00
N LYS A 131 46.91 -14.07 -16.21
CA LYS A 131 48.15 -14.63 -16.70
C LYS A 131 47.84 -16.07 -17.13
N GLY A 132 48.07 -16.37 -18.40
CA GLY A 132 48.06 -17.74 -18.92
C GLY A 132 49.06 -18.63 -18.21
#